data_AF-A0A2E7V9Y7-F1
#
_entry.id   AF-A0A2E7V9Y7-F1
#
_cell.length_a   1.000
_cell.length_b   1.000
_cell.length_c   1.000
_cell.angle_alpha   90.00
_cell.angle_beta   90.00
_cell.angle_gamma   90.00
#
_symmetry.space_group_name_H-M   'P 1'
#
loop_
_entity.id
_entity.type
_entity.pdbx_description
1 polymer ?
#
loop_
_entity_poly.entity_id
_entity_poly.type
_entity_poly.pdbx_seq_one_letter_code
_entity_poly.pdbx_strand_id
1 'polypeptide(L)' 'MSSKINKENLPRKFSSISSLNEVSKAEWDACAGDENPFLCHDFLSSLEDSGSVSPEAGWLSQH' A
#
# COMPACT_ATOMS: atom_id res chain seq x y z
N MET A 1 -38.11 -11.81 -2.96
CA MET A 1 -38.10 -10.89 -4.11
C MET A 1 -36.77 -10.15 -4.10
N SER A 2 -35.97 -10.30 -5.16
CA SER A 2 -34.58 -9.84 -5.22
C SER A 2 -34.47 -8.32 -5.19
N SER A 3 -33.81 -7.81 -4.15
CA SER A 3 -33.27 -6.45 -4.13
C SER A 3 -32.17 -6.35 -5.17
N LYS A 4 -32.39 -5.55 -6.22
CA LYS A 4 -31.39 -5.26 -7.24
C LYS A 4 -30.21 -4.55 -6.56
N ILE A 5 -29.02 -5.13 -6.66
CA ILE A 5 -27.79 -4.51 -6.15
C ILE A 5 -27.47 -3.32 -7.07
N ASN A 6 -27.64 -2.10 -6.57
CA ASN A 6 -27.15 -0.88 -7.23
C ASN A 6 -25.61 -0.85 -7.12
N LYS A 7 -24.93 -0.40 -8.19
CA LYS A 7 -23.46 -0.22 -8.24
C LYS A 7 -22.91 0.58 -7.04
N GLU A 8 -23.72 1.46 -6.48
CA GLU A 8 -23.41 2.34 -5.34
C GLU A 8 -23.21 1.61 -3.99
N ASN A 9 -23.60 0.34 -3.86
CA ASN A 9 -23.58 -0.38 -2.57
C ASN A 9 -22.93 -1.78 -2.67
N LEU A 10 -21.93 -1.93 -3.54
CA LEU A 10 -21.10 -3.14 -3.53
C LEU A 10 -20.24 -3.14 -2.24
N PRO A 11 -20.12 -4.27 -1.52
CA PRO A 11 -19.20 -4.35 -0.40
C PRO A 11 -17.78 -4.05 -0.88
N ARG A 12 -17.16 -3.02 -0.32
CA ARG A 12 -15.76 -2.67 -0.61
C ARG A 12 -14.86 -3.79 -0.08
N LYS A 13 -14.09 -4.39 -0.98
CA LYS A 13 -13.06 -5.36 -0.61
C LYS A 13 -11.76 -4.63 -0.38
N PHE A 14 -11.06 -4.99 0.68
CA PHE A 14 -9.67 -4.64 0.91
C PHE A 14 -8.88 -5.94 1.11
N SER A 15 -7.61 -5.90 0.77
CA SER A 15 -6.63 -6.97 0.97
C SER A 15 -5.35 -6.32 1.45
N SER A 16 -4.52 -7.07 2.16
CA SER A 16 -3.19 -6.62 2.56
C SER A 16 -2.12 -7.34 1.75
N ILE A 17 -0.99 -6.68 1.56
CA ILE A 17 0.20 -7.19 0.88
C ILE A 17 1.35 -7.32 1.87
N SER A 18 2.27 -8.23 1.60
CA SER A 18 3.39 -8.52 2.50
C SER A 18 4.63 -7.67 2.22
N SER A 19 4.73 -7.07 1.04
CA SER A 19 5.79 -6.10 0.69
C SER A 19 5.27 -5.00 -0.22
N LEU A 20 5.88 -3.83 -0.11
CA LEU A 20 5.58 -2.69 -0.98
C LEU A 20 5.93 -2.95 -2.46
N ASN A 21 6.83 -3.91 -2.74
CA ASN A 21 7.17 -4.35 -4.09
C ASN A 21 6.00 -5.01 -4.84
N GLU A 22 4.92 -5.37 -4.14
CA GLU A 22 3.70 -5.91 -4.76
C GLU A 22 2.80 -4.83 -5.37
N VAL A 23 3.09 -3.55 -5.12
CA VAL A 23 2.38 -2.40 -5.70
C VAL A 23 3.26 -1.73 -6.73
N SER A 24 2.68 -1.32 -7.86
CA SER A 24 3.42 -0.56 -8.85
C SER A 24 3.80 0.82 -8.31
N LYS A 25 5.07 1.21 -8.51
CA LYS A 25 5.58 2.53 -8.17
C LYS A 25 4.70 3.65 -8.72
N ALA A 26 4.28 3.53 -9.98
CA ALA A 26 3.50 4.56 -10.65
C ALA A 26 2.11 4.77 -10.00
N GLU A 27 1.42 3.69 -9.63
CA GLU A 27 0.13 3.79 -8.95
C GLU A 27 0.27 4.32 -7.53
N TRP A 28 1.34 3.90 -6.82
CA TRP A 28 1.64 4.41 -5.49
C TRP A 28 1.93 5.91 -5.50
N ASP A 29 2.87 6.36 -6.33
CA ASP A 29 3.28 7.76 -6.38
C ASP A 29 2.16 8.67 -6.89
N ALA A 30 1.30 8.19 -7.80
CA ALA A 30 0.10 8.92 -8.20
C ALA A 30 -0.90 9.14 -7.06
N CYS A 31 -0.93 8.22 -6.08
CA CYS A 31 -1.76 8.32 -4.88
C CYS A 31 -1.11 9.20 -3.80
N ALA A 32 0.19 9.01 -3.55
CA ALA A 32 0.94 9.73 -2.52
C ALA A 32 1.20 11.20 -2.88
N GLY A 33 1.33 11.51 -4.17
CA GLY A 33 1.76 12.81 -4.66
C GLY A 33 3.26 13.03 -4.48
N ASP A 34 3.71 14.22 -4.88
CA ASP A 34 5.13 14.62 -4.96
C ASP A 34 5.58 15.58 -3.85
N GLU A 35 4.67 15.99 -2.96
CA GLU A 35 4.93 16.97 -1.89
C GLU A 35 5.83 16.43 -0.77
N ASN A 36 5.84 15.11 -0.55
CA ASN A 36 6.63 14.49 0.52
C ASN A 36 7.48 13.32 -0.01
N PRO A 37 8.80 13.49 -0.17
CA PRO A 37 9.66 12.44 -0.70
C PRO A 37 9.75 11.20 0.20
N PHE A 38 9.42 11.31 1.49
CA PHE A 38 9.37 10.17 2.42
C PHE A 38 8.13 9.28 2.23
N LEU A 39 7.20 9.68 1.36
CA LEU A 39 6.04 8.87 0.99
C LEU A 39 6.20 8.22 -0.39
N CYS A 40 7.23 8.58 -1.16
CA CYS A 40 7.47 7.98 -2.46
C CYS A 40 7.84 6.49 -2.33
N HIS A 41 7.44 5.71 -3.34
CA HIS A 41 7.64 4.26 -3.35
C HIS A 41 9.12 3.88 -3.17
N ASP A 42 10.03 4.53 -3.92
CA ASP A 42 11.46 4.19 -3.88
C ASP A 42 12.07 4.33 -2.47
N PHE A 43 11.66 5.35 -1.72
CA PHE A 43 12.17 5.58 -0.36
C PHE A 43 11.71 4.46 0.57
N LEU A 44 10.42 4.17 0.58
CA LEU A 44 9.84 3.14 1.44
C LEU A 44 10.33 1.74 1.07
N SER A 45 10.42 1.42 -0.22
CA SER A 45 11.00 0.14 -0.70
C SER A 45 12.45 0.01 -0.27
N SER A 46 13.25 1.09 -0.34
CA SER A 46 14.64 1.06 0.13
C SER A 46 14.76 0.79 1.63
N LEU A 47 13.79 1.25 2.44
CA LEU A 47 13.76 0.92 3.86
C LEU A 47 13.47 -0.56 4.10
N GLU A 48 12.55 -1.16 3.32
CA GLU A 48 12.26 -2.60 3.39
C GLU A 48 13.48 -3.41 2.96
N ASP A 49 14.05 -3.10 1.79
CA ASP A 49 15.18 -3.84 1.20
C ASP A 49 16.46 -3.75 2.05
N SER A 50 16.66 -2.63 2.74
CA SER A 50 17.79 -2.46 3.67
C SER A 50 17.60 -3.15 5.03
N GLY A 51 16.38 -3.64 5.33
CA GLY A 51 16.03 -4.19 6.63
C GLY A 51 15.82 -3.14 7.72
N SER A 52 15.74 -1.85 7.37
CA SER A 52 15.53 -0.77 8.34
C SER A 52 14.14 -0.82 8.99
N VAL A 53 13.15 -1.37 8.28
CA VAL A 53 11.76 -1.54 8.75
C VAL A 53 11.39 -3.02 8.84
N SER A 54 12.25 -3.80 9.50
CA SER A 54 12.12 -5.24 9.64
C SER A 54 11.78 -5.68 11.07
N PRO A 55 11.25 -6.91 11.27
CA PRO A 55 10.90 -7.40 12.60
C PRO A 55 12.07 -7.40 13.59
N GLU A 56 13.29 -7.63 13.08
CA GLU A 56 14.55 -7.57 13.84
C GLU A 56 14.89 -6.14 14.31
N ALA A 57 14.49 -5.11 13.55
CA ALA A 57 14.54 -3.72 13.96
C ALA A 57 13.36 -3.30 14.86
N GLY A 58 12.47 -4.24 15.21
CA GLY A 58 11.29 -4.00 16.05
C GLY A 58 10.12 -3.36 15.30
N TRP A 59 10.12 -3.40 13.96
CA TRP A 59 9.07 -2.84 13.12
C TRP A 59 8.52 -3.88 12.14
N LEU A 60 7.21 -3.93 11.91
CA LEU A 60 6.62 -4.82 10.91
C LEU A 60 5.72 -4.00 9.98
N SER A 61 6.15 -3.80 8.74
CA SER A 61 5.36 -3.12 7.71
C SER A 61 4.07 -3.90 7.42
N GLN A 62 2.97 -3.18 7.25
CA GLN A 62 1.69 -3.71 6.76
C GLN A 62 1.10 -2.66 5.80
N HIS A 63 0.64 -3.11 4.64
CA HIS A 63 0.10 -2.26 3.59
C HIS A 63 -1.22 -2.82 3.07
#